data_AF-A0A662CAD3-F1
#
_entry.id   AF-A0A662CAD3-F1
#
_cell.length_a   1.000
_cell.length_b   1.000
_cell.length_c   1.000
_cell.angle_alpha   90.00
_cell.angle_beta   90.00
_cell.angle_gamma   90.00
#
_symmetry.space_group_name_H-M   'P 1'
#
loop_
_entity.id
_entity.type
_entity.pdbx_description
1 polymer ?
#
loop_
_entity_poly.entity_id
_entity_poly.type
_entity_poly.pdbx_seq_one_letter_code
_entity_poly.pdbx_strand_id
1 'polypeptide(L)'
;MRRNLHAGKRQSGGLSLNIFTREELDEIHFATLEVLEHTGLLIDDDEALELFHGAGARVDKEKRIVKMPPYIVEDAIRSAPSKLFLAGRNPENDFIMEGNRVGFTNFGEGVFIIDPYTGEHRETTKQDVADSAKICDYLSEIDVYERAVGASDVPMETVQLHNAEAWFPNTSKHGFMGPGNAYLMQRITAMAAAIAGGMDNLRERPIISFITCPVSPLQLVPETCEIIMEGARSGMAVNILSMAMAGGSSPVTLAGTLVDHNAEVLGGIVLSQLTQRGAKVIYGSSTTAMDLRKAAATVGSPECAVINAAVAQMATYYL
;
A
#
# COMPACT_ATOMS: atom_id res chain seq x y z
N MET A 1 17.86 8.33 -12.59
CA MET A 1 17.88 7.19 -11.66
C MET A 1 18.53 7.62 -10.36
N ARG A 2 17.73 7.90 -9.35
CA ARG A 2 18.20 8.20 -8.00
C ARG A 2 18.66 6.91 -7.32
N ARG A 3 19.91 6.90 -6.86
CA ARG A 3 20.52 5.75 -6.18
C ARG A 3 20.73 6.07 -4.71
N ASN A 4 19.62 6.24 -3.98
CA ASN A 4 19.66 6.54 -2.54
C ASN A 4 20.43 5.48 -1.76
N LEU A 5 20.83 5.85 -0.54
CA LEU A 5 21.55 4.97 0.36
C LEU A 5 20.74 3.69 0.64
N HIS A 6 21.47 2.59 0.83
CA HIS A 6 20.88 1.35 1.31
C HIS A 6 20.97 1.35 2.85
N ALA A 7 19.85 1.17 3.55
CA ALA A 7 19.87 0.79 4.96
C ALA A 7 20.66 -0.53 5.11
N GLY A 8 21.46 -0.68 6.16
CA GLY A 8 22.17 -1.94 6.41
C GLY A 8 23.26 -2.36 5.40
N LYS A 9 23.72 -1.50 4.46
CA LYS A 9 25.06 -1.73 3.87
C LYS A 9 26.05 -1.70 5.03
N ARG A 10 26.88 -2.74 5.20
CA ARG A 10 27.99 -2.77 6.17
C ARG A 10 29.03 -1.69 5.80
N GLN A 11 28.69 -0.43 6.07
CA GLN A 11 29.64 0.63 6.28
C GLN A 11 30.04 0.56 7.74
N SER A 12 31.32 0.69 8.04
CA SER A 12 31.93 0.43 9.35
C SER A 12 31.53 1.43 10.46
N GLY A 13 30.34 2.04 10.42
CA GLY A 13 29.95 3.08 11.37
C GLY A 13 28.46 3.43 11.47
N GLY A 14 27.53 2.58 11.01
CA GLY A 14 26.08 2.82 11.13
C GLY A 14 25.43 2.20 12.38
N LEU A 15 24.28 2.74 12.80
CA LEU A 15 23.37 2.14 13.78
C LEU A 15 22.35 1.24 13.06
N SER A 16 22.13 0.02 13.54
CA SER A 16 21.03 -0.85 13.11
C SER A 16 20.01 -1.02 14.23
N LEU A 17 18.74 -0.85 13.91
CA LEU A 17 17.64 -1.18 14.82
C LEU A 17 17.12 -2.57 14.45
N ASN A 18 17.42 -3.57 15.28
CA ASN A 18 16.84 -4.90 15.18
C ASN A 18 15.92 -5.09 16.37
N ILE A 19 14.61 -5.15 16.14
CA ILE A 19 13.63 -5.32 17.22
C ILE A 19 13.18 -6.77 17.39
N PHE A 20 13.45 -7.61 16.38
CA PHE A 20 13.24 -9.05 16.43
C PHE A 20 14.53 -9.84 16.19
N THR A 21 14.61 -10.97 16.87
CA THR A 21 15.41 -12.13 16.50
C THR A 21 14.76 -12.89 15.33
N ARG A 22 15.48 -13.86 14.76
CA ARG A 22 14.90 -14.70 13.70
C ARG A 22 13.73 -15.55 14.21
N GLU A 23 13.85 -16.10 15.40
CA GLU A 23 12.81 -16.93 16.04
C GLU A 23 11.54 -16.12 16.28
N GLU A 24 11.64 -14.87 16.73
CA GLU A 24 10.47 -13.99 16.92
C GLU A 24 9.80 -13.63 15.58
N LEU A 25 10.55 -13.48 14.49
CA LEU A 25 9.96 -13.30 13.15
C LEU A 25 9.21 -14.55 12.69
N ASP A 26 9.78 -15.73 12.95
CA ASP A 26 9.14 -17.01 12.64
C ASP A 26 7.85 -17.18 13.48
N GLU A 27 7.83 -16.77 14.75
CA GLU A 27 6.64 -16.78 15.60
C GLU A 27 5.51 -15.90 15.05
N ILE A 28 5.82 -14.66 14.64
CA ILE A 28 4.82 -13.77 14.01
C ILE A 28 4.30 -14.37 12.71
N HIS A 29 5.18 -14.92 11.87
CA HIS A 29 4.78 -15.55 10.62
C HIS A 29 3.87 -16.76 10.85
N PHE A 30 4.25 -17.68 11.75
CA PHE A 30 3.46 -18.87 12.05
C PHE A 30 2.11 -18.53 12.69
N ALA A 31 2.07 -17.53 13.60
CA ALA A 31 0.82 -17.04 14.16
C ALA A 31 -0.09 -16.44 13.08
N THR A 32 0.46 -15.72 12.10
CA THR A 32 -0.30 -15.22 10.95
C THR A 32 -0.83 -16.37 10.10
N LEU A 33 -0.03 -17.40 9.81
CA LEU A 33 -0.49 -18.57 9.07
C LEU A 33 -1.62 -19.31 9.81
N GLU A 34 -1.53 -19.42 11.14
CA GLU A 34 -2.60 -20.00 11.98
C GLU A 34 -3.90 -19.21 11.86
N VAL A 35 -3.83 -17.87 11.93
CA VAL A 35 -4.99 -16.99 11.72
C VAL A 35 -5.58 -17.19 10.33
N LEU A 36 -4.76 -17.20 9.27
CA LEU A 36 -5.25 -17.40 7.91
C LEU A 36 -5.85 -18.79 7.67
N GLU A 37 -5.33 -19.83 8.34
CA GLU A 37 -5.81 -21.20 8.17
C GLU A 37 -7.08 -21.52 9.00
N HIS A 38 -7.16 -21.01 10.22
CA HIS A 38 -8.21 -21.36 11.17
C HIS A 38 -9.31 -20.31 11.30
N THR A 39 -8.96 -19.03 11.24
CA THR A 39 -9.91 -17.91 11.27
C THR A 39 -10.34 -17.53 9.85
N GLY A 40 -9.36 -17.25 8.99
CA GLY A 40 -9.56 -16.80 7.61
C GLY A 40 -9.82 -15.29 7.48
N LEU A 41 -10.00 -14.85 6.24
CA LEU A 41 -10.38 -13.48 5.89
C LEU A 41 -11.81 -13.44 5.37
N LEU A 42 -12.53 -12.37 5.67
CA LEU A 42 -13.75 -12.04 4.93
C LEU A 42 -13.34 -11.48 3.57
N ILE A 43 -13.77 -12.11 2.48
CA ILE A 43 -13.48 -11.72 1.10
C ILE A 43 -14.80 -11.39 0.43
N ASP A 44 -15.06 -10.10 0.25
CA ASP A 44 -16.32 -9.61 -0.28
C ASP A 44 -16.28 -9.37 -1.80
N ASP A 45 -15.76 -10.33 -2.56
CA ASP A 45 -15.82 -10.30 -4.03
C ASP A 45 -15.95 -11.72 -4.60
N ASP A 46 -16.90 -11.94 -5.51
CA ASP A 46 -17.21 -13.28 -6.03
C ASP A 46 -16.08 -13.84 -6.91
N GLU A 47 -15.41 -13.01 -7.69
CA GLU A 47 -14.27 -13.44 -8.51
C GLU A 47 -13.07 -13.81 -7.63
N ALA A 48 -12.80 -13.01 -6.59
CA ALA A 48 -11.78 -13.30 -5.60
C ALA A 48 -12.05 -14.63 -4.88
N LEU A 49 -13.30 -14.89 -4.46
CA LEU A 49 -13.68 -16.16 -3.84
C LEU A 49 -13.39 -17.36 -4.75
N GLU A 50 -13.67 -17.25 -6.05
CA GLU A 50 -13.36 -18.32 -7.02
C GLU A 50 -11.86 -18.50 -7.23
N LEU A 51 -11.07 -17.41 -7.28
CA LEU A 51 -9.61 -17.49 -7.35
C LEU A 51 -9.02 -18.23 -6.15
N PHE A 52 -9.45 -17.88 -4.93
CA PHE A 52 -9.03 -18.57 -3.72
C PHE A 52 -9.47 -20.05 -3.70
N HIS A 53 -10.71 -20.35 -4.11
CA HIS A 53 -11.19 -21.72 -4.21
C HIS A 53 -10.36 -22.55 -5.19
N GLY A 54 -10.10 -22.01 -6.39
CA GLY A 54 -9.29 -22.64 -7.42
C GLY A 54 -7.83 -22.89 -7.01
N ALA A 55 -7.31 -22.09 -6.08
CA ALA A 55 -5.98 -22.27 -5.48
C ALA A 55 -5.92 -23.32 -4.37
N GLY A 56 -7.07 -23.87 -3.96
CA GLY A 56 -7.16 -24.88 -2.89
C GLY A 56 -7.47 -24.31 -1.50
N ALA A 57 -7.90 -23.04 -1.39
CA ALA A 57 -8.39 -22.49 -0.14
C ALA A 57 -9.78 -23.06 0.23
N ARG A 58 -10.08 -23.11 1.53
CA ARG A 58 -11.41 -23.47 2.02
C ARG A 58 -12.29 -22.24 2.04
N VAL A 59 -13.32 -22.22 1.19
CA VAL A 59 -14.22 -21.07 1.01
C VAL A 59 -15.61 -21.38 1.55
N ASP A 60 -16.05 -20.63 2.55
CA ASP A 60 -17.45 -20.56 2.99
C ASP A 60 -18.13 -19.42 2.22
N LYS A 61 -18.87 -19.74 1.15
CA LYS A 61 -19.51 -18.75 0.27
C LYS A 61 -20.64 -17.99 0.95
N GLU A 62 -21.34 -18.60 1.91
CA GLU A 62 -22.44 -17.96 2.62
C GLU A 62 -21.92 -16.89 3.58
N LYS A 63 -20.83 -17.19 4.30
CA LYS A 63 -20.18 -16.24 5.21
C LYS A 63 -19.12 -15.36 4.54
N ARG A 64 -18.79 -15.67 3.28
CA ARG A 64 -17.71 -15.05 2.51
C ARG A 64 -16.36 -15.12 3.22
N ILE A 65 -16.12 -16.21 3.95
CA ILE A 65 -14.87 -16.45 4.70
C ILE A 65 -13.97 -17.38 3.89
N VAL A 66 -12.74 -16.94 3.65
CA VAL A 66 -11.68 -17.72 3.01
C VAL A 66 -10.62 -18.10 4.03
N LYS A 67 -10.42 -19.41 4.20
CA LYS A 67 -9.34 -19.96 5.02
C LYS A 67 -8.25 -20.53 4.13
N MET A 68 -7.04 -20.00 4.28
CA MET A 68 -5.90 -20.30 3.41
C MET A 68 -4.94 -21.27 4.10
N PRO A 69 -4.68 -22.45 3.53
CA PRO A 69 -3.56 -23.28 3.95
C PRO A 69 -2.21 -22.56 3.77
N PRO A 70 -1.21 -22.84 4.64
CA PRO A 70 0.09 -22.17 4.59
C PRO A 70 0.79 -22.18 3.23
N TYR A 71 0.70 -23.29 2.48
CA TYR A 71 1.39 -23.43 1.20
C TYR A 71 0.93 -22.41 0.15
N ILE A 72 -0.33 -21.95 0.20
CA ILE A 72 -0.86 -20.93 -0.72
C ILE A 72 -0.21 -19.58 -0.42
N VAL A 73 -0.13 -19.24 0.87
CA VAL A 73 0.45 -17.97 1.35
C VAL A 73 1.93 -17.90 1.00
N GLU A 74 2.68 -18.95 1.31
CA GLU A 74 4.11 -19.00 1.02
C GLU A 74 4.42 -19.03 -0.49
N ASP A 75 3.59 -19.70 -1.31
CA ASP A 75 3.79 -19.66 -2.77
C ASP A 75 3.53 -18.27 -3.34
N ALA A 76 2.51 -17.56 -2.84
CA ALA A 76 2.28 -16.17 -3.22
C ALA A 76 3.48 -15.29 -2.87
N ILE A 77 4.00 -15.37 -1.63
CA ILE A 77 5.19 -14.63 -1.20
C ILE A 77 6.36 -14.89 -2.16
N ARG A 78 6.67 -16.16 -2.46
CA ARG A 78 7.78 -16.53 -3.37
C ARG A 78 7.58 -16.05 -4.81
N SER A 79 6.33 -15.89 -5.24
CA SER A 79 6.00 -15.49 -6.61
C SER A 79 6.03 -13.97 -6.81
N ALA A 80 5.86 -13.19 -5.74
CA ALA A 80 5.89 -11.74 -5.79
C ALA A 80 7.31 -11.22 -6.10
N PRO A 81 7.46 -10.19 -6.95
CA PRO A 81 8.77 -9.65 -7.30
C PRO A 81 9.38 -8.88 -6.13
N SER A 82 10.62 -9.19 -5.76
CA SER A 82 11.38 -8.52 -4.68
C SER A 82 11.91 -7.12 -5.03
N LYS A 83 11.65 -6.66 -6.26
CA LYS A 83 12.13 -5.39 -6.81
C LYS A 83 11.08 -4.77 -7.72
N LEU A 84 10.79 -3.50 -7.48
CA LEU A 84 9.89 -2.69 -8.29
C LEU A 84 10.64 -1.50 -8.89
N PHE A 85 10.34 -1.25 -10.17
CA PHE A 85 10.79 -0.06 -10.87
C PHE A 85 9.67 0.98 -10.85
N LEU A 86 9.89 2.09 -10.15
CA LEU A 86 8.98 3.22 -10.03
C LEU A 86 9.49 4.31 -10.97
N ALA A 87 8.94 4.38 -12.18
CA ALA A 87 9.43 5.30 -13.20
C ALA A 87 8.96 6.72 -12.93
N GLY A 88 9.88 7.68 -13.02
CA GLY A 88 9.50 9.07 -13.21
C GLY A 88 9.09 9.29 -14.66
N ARG A 89 8.25 10.31 -14.90
CA ARG A 89 8.05 10.85 -16.25
C ARG A 89 9.38 11.34 -16.82
N ASN A 90 10.21 11.93 -15.97
CA ASN A 90 11.62 12.21 -16.28
C ASN A 90 12.49 11.07 -15.76
N PRO A 91 13.33 10.43 -16.59
CA PRO A 91 14.21 9.31 -16.17
C PRO A 91 15.18 9.63 -15.03
N GLU A 92 15.44 10.92 -14.78
CA GLU A 92 16.23 11.38 -13.64
C GLU A 92 15.57 11.01 -12.31
N ASN A 93 14.23 11.06 -12.26
CA ASN A 93 13.39 10.75 -11.10
C ASN A 93 13.00 9.27 -10.98
N ASP A 94 13.59 8.40 -11.80
CA ASP A 94 13.43 6.96 -11.66
C ASP A 94 13.93 6.47 -10.29
N PHE A 95 13.10 5.70 -9.59
CA PHE A 95 13.39 5.07 -8.30
C PHE A 95 13.23 3.55 -8.39
N ILE A 96 14.11 2.82 -7.71
CA ILE A 96 14.07 1.36 -7.63
C ILE A 96 13.75 0.96 -6.19
N MET A 97 12.54 0.51 -5.94
CA MET A 97 12.19 -0.06 -4.64
C MET A 97 12.69 -1.51 -4.59
N GLU A 98 13.70 -1.76 -3.78
CA GLU A 98 14.32 -3.09 -3.62
C GLU A 98 14.88 -3.19 -2.21
N GLY A 99 14.72 -4.36 -1.56
CA GLY A 99 15.28 -4.69 -0.25
C GLY A 99 15.60 -3.48 0.63
N ASN A 100 16.89 -3.28 0.92
CA ASN A 100 17.29 -2.25 1.86
C ASN A 100 17.39 -0.82 1.27
N ARG A 101 16.85 -0.51 0.08
CA ARG A 101 16.85 0.88 -0.41
C ARG A 101 15.74 1.67 0.25
N VAL A 102 16.10 2.79 0.87
CA VAL A 102 15.12 3.73 1.44
C VAL A 102 14.74 4.78 0.40
N GLY A 103 13.44 4.99 0.24
CA GLY A 103 12.85 6.09 -0.52
C GLY A 103 11.96 6.92 0.39
N PHE A 104 11.86 8.21 0.10
CA PHE A 104 11.00 9.12 0.83
C PHE A 104 9.82 9.56 -0.04
N THR A 105 8.66 9.67 0.60
CA THR A 105 7.42 10.19 0.03
C THR A 105 6.78 11.17 1.02
N ASN A 106 5.90 12.04 0.54
CA ASN A 106 5.01 12.81 1.39
C ASN A 106 3.88 11.92 1.94
N PHE A 107 3.18 12.41 2.98
CA PHE A 107 1.96 11.77 3.47
C PHE A 107 0.77 12.08 2.53
N GLY A 108 -0.19 11.15 2.43
CA GLY A 108 -1.35 11.23 1.54
C GLY A 108 -2.69 11.51 2.25
N GLU A 109 -3.77 11.55 1.46
CA GLU A 109 -5.17 11.48 1.92
C GLU A 109 -5.69 12.65 2.79
N GLY A 110 -5.00 13.80 2.83
CA GLY A 110 -5.50 14.98 3.55
C GLY A 110 -6.80 15.53 2.97
N VAL A 111 -7.78 15.82 3.84
CA VAL A 111 -9.08 16.46 3.47
C VAL A 111 -9.19 17.92 3.94
N PHE A 112 -8.26 18.34 4.79
CA PHE A 112 -8.10 19.72 5.22
C PHE A 112 -6.66 20.17 5.03
N ILE A 113 -6.46 21.47 4.88
CA ILE A 113 -5.15 22.12 4.78
C ILE A 113 -5.12 23.35 5.68
N ILE A 114 -3.94 23.62 6.25
CA ILE A 114 -3.64 24.94 6.80
C ILE A 114 -3.08 25.76 5.65
N ASP A 115 -3.84 26.75 5.18
CA ASP A 115 -3.43 27.60 4.08
C ASP A 115 -2.11 28.29 4.42
N PRO A 116 -1.04 28.12 3.62
CA PRO A 116 0.29 28.61 3.97
C PRO A 116 0.41 30.14 3.91
N TYR A 117 -0.57 30.83 3.32
CA TYR A 117 -0.58 32.28 3.19
C TYR A 117 -1.50 32.95 4.23
N THR A 118 -2.66 32.36 4.51
CA THR A 118 -3.64 32.94 5.44
C THR A 118 -3.60 32.32 6.84
N GLY A 119 -3.09 31.09 6.97
CA GLY A 119 -3.12 30.30 8.20
C GLY A 119 -4.49 29.68 8.52
N GLU A 120 -5.47 29.81 7.61
CA GLU A 120 -6.81 29.26 7.79
C GLU A 120 -6.82 27.73 7.64
N HIS A 121 -7.54 27.05 8.53
CA HIS A 121 -7.80 25.62 8.41
C HIS A 121 -9.09 25.40 7.60
N ARG A 122 -8.93 24.98 6.34
CA ARG A 122 -10.03 24.85 5.36
C ARG A 122 -10.00 23.52 4.64
N GLU A 123 -11.10 23.15 4.01
CA GLU A 123 -11.13 21.99 3.10
C GLU A 123 -10.18 22.18 1.92
N THR A 124 -9.70 21.06 1.40
CA THR A 124 -8.78 21.01 0.26
C THR A 124 -9.53 21.04 -1.06
N THR A 125 -8.97 21.76 -2.02
CA THR A 125 -9.50 21.93 -3.38
C THR A 125 -8.65 21.16 -4.39
N LYS A 126 -9.14 21.00 -5.62
CA LYS A 126 -8.37 20.46 -6.73
C LYS A 126 -7.09 21.26 -6.99
N GLN A 127 -7.10 22.56 -6.70
CA GLN A 127 -5.91 23.40 -6.80
C GLN A 127 -4.85 23.03 -5.75
N ASP A 128 -5.26 22.68 -4.53
CA ASP A 128 -4.34 22.20 -3.48
C ASP A 128 -3.68 20.85 -3.87
N VAL A 129 -4.41 19.99 -4.61
CA VAL A 129 -3.84 18.75 -5.19
C VAL A 129 -2.72 19.09 -6.18
N ALA A 130 -2.97 20.03 -7.09
CA ALA A 130 -1.97 20.48 -8.06
C ALA A 130 -0.76 21.12 -7.38
N ASP A 131 -0.97 22.00 -6.39
CA ASP A 131 0.12 22.73 -5.76
C ASP A 131 0.96 21.85 -4.82
N SER A 132 0.34 20.90 -4.11
CA SER A 132 1.08 19.90 -3.33
C SER A 132 1.97 19.02 -4.22
N ALA A 133 1.50 18.65 -5.41
CA ALA A 133 2.30 17.91 -6.38
C ALA A 133 3.51 18.72 -6.86
N LYS A 134 3.35 20.02 -7.14
CA LYS A 134 4.46 20.92 -7.52
C LYS A 134 5.52 21.03 -6.41
N ILE A 135 5.08 21.19 -5.16
CA ILE A 135 5.99 21.26 -4.01
C ILE A 135 6.77 19.94 -3.91
N CYS A 136 6.08 18.81 -3.99
CA CYS A 136 6.73 17.51 -3.94
C CYS A 136 7.68 17.28 -5.12
N ASP A 137 7.38 17.76 -6.33
CA ASP A 137 8.28 17.69 -7.48
C ASP A 137 9.58 18.49 -7.25
N TYR A 138 9.46 19.71 -6.72
CA TYR A 138 10.59 20.59 -6.43
C TYR A 138 11.57 20.02 -5.39
N LEU A 139 11.05 19.36 -4.34
CA LEU A 139 11.88 18.86 -3.24
C LEU A 139 12.77 17.71 -3.68
N SER A 140 14.09 17.85 -3.56
CA SER A 140 15.05 16.82 -3.97
C SER A 140 15.04 15.61 -3.03
N GLU A 141 14.49 15.75 -1.84
CA GLU A 141 14.41 14.74 -0.79
C GLU A 141 13.23 13.79 -0.98
N ILE A 142 12.23 14.17 -1.78
CA ILE A 142 11.08 13.33 -2.11
C ILE A 142 11.38 12.52 -3.36
N ASP A 143 11.36 11.19 -3.29
CA ASP A 143 11.70 10.31 -4.42
C ASP A 143 10.50 9.96 -5.27
N VAL A 144 9.36 9.76 -4.63
CA VAL A 144 8.07 9.45 -5.23
C VAL A 144 7.00 10.36 -4.61
N TYR A 145 5.95 10.64 -5.37
CA TYR A 145 4.83 11.46 -4.93
C TYR A 145 3.69 10.56 -4.49
N GLU A 146 3.14 10.79 -3.31
CA GLU A 146 1.82 10.28 -2.94
C GLU A 146 0.82 11.42 -3.03
N ARG A 147 -0.40 11.15 -3.52
CA ARG A 147 -1.43 12.20 -3.58
C ARG A 147 -1.71 12.77 -2.18
N ALA A 148 -1.18 13.97 -1.93
CA ALA A 148 -1.11 14.55 -0.60
C ALA A 148 -2.50 14.89 0.00
N VAL A 149 -3.37 15.46 -0.83
CA VAL A 149 -4.71 15.92 -0.43
C VAL A 149 -5.75 15.55 -1.48
N GLY A 150 -7.03 15.50 -1.07
CA GLY A 150 -8.17 15.20 -1.96
C GLY A 150 -8.98 16.45 -2.28
N ALA A 151 -9.45 16.57 -3.52
CA ALA A 151 -10.33 17.67 -3.90
C ALA A 151 -11.73 17.49 -3.29
N SER A 152 -12.23 18.50 -2.56
CA SER A 152 -13.63 18.55 -2.08
C SER A 152 -14.53 19.43 -2.95
N ASP A 153 -13.96 20.18 -3.90
CA ASP A 153 -14.65 21.13 -4.79
C ASP A 153 -15.08 20.53 -6.14
N VAL A 154 -15.15 19.20 -6.23
CA VAL A 154 -15.53 18.43 -7.43
C VAL A 154 -16.50 17.29 -7.08
N PRO A 155 -17.24 16.71 -8.05
CA PRO A 155 -18.13 15.59 -7.79
C PRO A 155 -17.40 14.37 -7.18
N MET A 156 -17.95 13.82 -6.10
CA MET A 156 -17.30 12.74 -5.34
C MET A 156 -17.17 11.45 -6.13
N GLU A 157 -18.11 11.15 -7.02
CA GLU A 157 -18.12 9.95 -7.86
C GLU A 157 -16.96 9.93 -8.86
N THR A 158 -16.41 11.10 -9.22
CA THR A 158 -15.31 11.25 -10.16
C THR A 158 -14.08 11.92 -9.55
N VAL A 159 -14.04 12.08 -8.23
CA VAL A 159 -13.00 12.83 -7.51
C VAL A 159 -11.60 12.31 -7.81
N GLN A 160 -11.43 10.98 -7.93
CA GLN A 160 -10.12 10.39 -8.20
C GLN A 160 -9.61 10.71 -9.62
N LEU A 161 -10.52 10.89 -10.60
CA LEU A 161 -10.12 11.35 -11.93
C LEU A 161 -9.67 12.80 -11.90
N HIS A 162 -10.37 13.66 -11.17
CA HIS A 162 -9.98 15.05 -11.00
C HIS A 162 -8.68 15.20 -10.22
N ASN A 163 -8.46 14.37 -9.20
CA ASN A 163 -7.20 14.31 -8.48
C ASN A 163 -6.06 13.94 -9.44
N ALA A 164 -6.22 12.86 -10.21
CA ALA A 164 -5.24 12.41 -11.20
C ALA A 164 -4.94 13.50 -12.25
N GLU A 165 -5.98 14.11 -12.80
CA GLU A 165 -5.90 15.24 -13.74
C GLU A 165 -5.13 16.43 -13.15
N ALA A 166 -5.29 16.69 -11.85
CA ALA A 166 -4.61 17.78 -11.16
C ALA A 166 -3.14 17.50 -10.88
N TRP A 167 -2.75 16.30 -10.44
CA TRP A 167 -1.36 16.05 -10.04
C TRP A 167 -0.47 15.58 -11.20
N PHE A 168 -0.98 14.84 -12.19
CA PHE A 168 -0.18 14.37 -13.34
C PHE A 168 0.61 15.47 -14.07
N PRO A 169 0.07 16.67 -14.37
CA PRO A 169 0.84 17.72 -15.03
C PRO A 169 1.90 18.35 -14.11
N ASN A 170 1.74 18.21 -12.79
CA ASN A 170 2.44 18.99 -11.77
C ASN A 170 3.58 18.26 -11.05
N THR A 171 3.82 16.99 -11.39
CA THR A 171 5.01 16.25 -10.95
C THR A 171 5.56 15.40 -12.08
N SER A 172 6.87 15.23 -12.06
CA SER A 172 7.63 14.36 -12.97
C SER A 172 8.07 13.07 -12.29
N LYS A 173 7.77 12.89 -11.00
CA LYS A 173 8.10 11.70 -10.20
C LYS A 173 7.04 10.62 -10.36
N HIS A 174 7.36 9.38 -9.96
CA HIS A 174 6.38 8.31 -9.88
C HIS A 174 5.30 8.66 -8.85
N GLY A 175 4.02 8.42 -9.18
CA GLY A 175 2.89 8.75 -8.31
C GLY A 175 2.26 7.55 -7.61
N PHE A 176 1.71 7.76 -6.42
CA PHE A 176 0.84 6.84 -5.70
C PHE A 176 -0.52 7.50 -5.43
N MET A 177 -1.60 6.74 -5.58
CA MET A 177 -2.93 7.18 -5.15
C MET A 177 -3.91 6.01 -4.97
N GLY A 178 -4.88 6.16 -4.07
CA GLY A 178 -6.06 5.31 -4.04
C GLY A 178 -7.00 5.61 -5.22
N PRO A 179 -7.39 4.62 -6.03
CA PRO A 179 -8.30 4.85 -7.16
C PRO A 179 -9.77 4.83 -6.76
N GLY A 180 -10.11 4.42 -5.54
CA GLY A 180 -11.49 4.28 -5.05
C GLY A 180 -12.14 2.95 -5.45
N ASN A 181 -12.05 2.55 -6.72
CA ASN A 181 -12.56 1.27 -7.23
C ASN A 181 -11.86 0.86 -8.55
N ALA A 182 -12.15 -0.33 -9.07
CA ALA A 182 -11.56 -0.80 -10.34
C ALA A 182 -11.93 0.07 -11.54
N TYR A 183 -13.18 0.58 -11.60
CA TYR A 183 -13.60 1.43 -12.72
C TYR A 183 -12.74 2.69 -12.83
N LEU A 184 -12.58 3.41 -11.73
CA LEU A 184 -11.75 4.60 -11.67
C LEU A 184 -10.27 4.26 -11.88
N MET A 185 -9.79 3.12 -11.36
CA MET A 185 -8.43 2.63 -11.60
C MET A 185 -8.14 2.42 -13.10
N GLN A 186 -9.07 1.82 -13.84
CA GLN A 186 -8.94 1.63 -15.29
C GLN A 186 -8.87 2.98 -16.03
N ARG A 187 -9.67 3.96 -15.62
CA ARG A 187 -9.65 5.31 -16.21
C ARG A 187 -8.36 6.06 -15.89
N ILE A 188 -7.87 6.00 -14.66
CA ILE A 188 -6.60 6.61 -14.27
C ILE A 188 -5.43 5.93 -14.99
N THR A 189 -5.46 4.61 -15.13
CA THR A 189 -4.47 3.85 -15.91
C THR A 189 -4.49 4.27 -17.38
N ALA A 190 -5.67 4.51 -17.96
CA ALA A 190 -5.77 5.05 -19.32
C ALA A 190 -5.20 6.47 -19.46
N MET A 191 -5.38 7.33 -18.45
CA MET A 191 -4.74 8.65 -18.40
C MET A 191 -3.20 8.53 -18.34
N ALA A 192 -2.68 7.66 -17.47
CA ALA A 192 -1.25 7.39 -17.37
C ALA A 192 -0.69 6.80 -18.68
N ALA A 193 -1.46 5.94 -19.35
CA ALA A 193 -1.07 5.36 -20.63
C ALA A 193 -1.01 6.41 -21.73
N ALA A 194 -1.96 7.35 -21.76
CA ALA A 194 -1.93 8.48 -22.69
C ALA A 194 -0.66 9.35 -22.48
N ILE A 195 -0.24 9.55 -21.23
CA ILE A 195 1.01 10.27 -20.89
C ILE A 195 2.25 9.47 -21.34
N ALA A 196 2.27 8.15 -21.13
CA ALA A 196 3.38 7.27 -21.50
C ALA A 196 3.46 6.98 -23.01
N GLY A 197 2.46 7.38 -23.79
CA GLY A 197 2.39 7.09 -25.24
C GLY A 197 1.86 5.68 -25.57
N GLY A 198 1.11 5.06 -24.65
CA GLY A 198 0.47 3.76 -24.84
C GLY A 198 0.55 2.87 -23.59
N MET A 199 -0.29 1.83 -23.56
CA MET A 199 -0.33 0.89 -22.43
C MET A 199 0.95 0.05 -22.34
N ASP A 200 1.55 -0.33 -23.47
CA ASP A 200 2.79 -1.11 -23.48
C ASP A 200 3.96 -0.29 -22.90
N ASN A 201 4.08 0.99 -23.30
CA ASN A 201 5.06 1.91 -22.72
C ASN A 201 4.84 2.11 -21.22
N LEU A 202 3.58 2.22 -20.78
CA LEU A 202 3.26 2.34 -19.36
C LEU A 202 3.63 1.07 -18.58
N ARG A 203 3.43 -0.12 -19.15
CA ARG A 203 3.82 -1.38 -18.50
C ARG A 203 5.33 -1.52 -18.34
N GLU A 204 6.09 -1.07 -19.34
CA GLU A 204 7.55 -1.05 -19.30
C GLU A 204 8.08 0.02 -18.33
N ARG A 205 7.47 1.21 -18.33
CA ARG A 205 7.83 2.35 -17.48
C ARG A 205 6.62 2.90 -16.71
N PRO A 206 6.19 2.22 -15.64
CA PRO A 206 5.01 2.63 -14.88
C PRO A 206 5.27 3.94 -14.15
N ILE A 207 4.47 4.96 -14.44
CA ILE A 207 4.55 6.29 -13.80
C ILE A 207 3.59 6.44 -12.60
N ILE A 208 2.79 5.40 -12.35
CA ILE A 208 1.81 5.36 -11.26
C ILE A 208 1.75 3.96 -10.65
N SER A 209 1.52 3.91 -9.35
CA SER A 209 1.10 2.74 -8.58
C SER A 209 -0.14 3.07 -7.77
N PHE A 210 -0.93 2.07 -7.42
CA PHE A 210 -2.18 2.28 -6.69
C PHE A 210 -2.04 1.84 -5.24
N ILE A 211 -2.85 2.42 -4.37
CA ILE A 211 -2.92 2.06 -2.95
C ILE A 211 -4.32 1.52 -2.68
N THR A 212 -4.40 0.45 -1.89
CA THR A 212 -5.66 -0.01 -1.32
C THR A 212 -5.44 -0.60 0.06
N CYS A 213 -6.48 -0.55 0.89
CA CYS A 213 -6.38 -0.84 2.30
C CYS A 213 -7.43 -1.88 2.70
N PRO A 214 -7.01 -3.06 3.19
CA PRO A 214 -7.91 -3.97 3.88
C PRO A 214 -8.66 -3.26 5.02
N VAL A 215 -9.85 -3.76 5.33
CA VAL A 215 -10.66 -3.26 6.44
C VAL A 215 -10.43 -4.14 7.65
N SER A 216 -9.78 -3.58 8.68
CA SER A 216 -9.49 -4.34 9.89
C SER A 216 -10.70 -4.48 10.81
N PRO A 217 -10.86 -5.66 11.46
CA PRO A 217 -9.97 -6.82 11.36
C PRO A 217 -10.34 -7.76 10.20
N LEU A 218 -9.34 -8.20 9.43
CA LEU A 218 -9.36 -9.38 8.56
C LEU A 218 -10.36 -9.35 7.38
N GLN A 219 -10.54 -8.21 6.71
CA GLN A 219 -11.47 -8.10 5.57
C GLN A 219 -10.83 -7.50 4.31
N LEU A 220 -11.07 -8.14 3.18
CA LEU A 220 -10.91 -7.54 1.85
C LEU A 220 -12.31 -7.23 1.30
N VAL A 221 -12.71 -5.96 1.39
CA VAL A 221 -13.98 -5.45 0.86
C VAL A 221 -13.98 -5.46 -0.68
N PRO A 222 -15.15 -5.29 -1.35
CA PRO A 222 -15.24 -5.43 -2.80
C PRO A 222 -14.24 -4.53 -3.54
N GLU A 223 -14.18 -3.25 -3.18
CA GLU A 223 -13.29 -2.27 -3.80
C GLU A 223 -11.81 -2.66 -3.62
N THR A 224 -11.46 -3.24 -2.46
CA THR A 224 -10.09 -3.69 -2.20
C THR A 224 -9.72 -4.87 -3.10
N CYS A 225 -10.61 -5.85 -3.23
CA CYS A 225 -10.42 -6.99 -4.11
C CYS A 225 -10.29 -6.55 -5.57
N GLU A 226 -11.23 -5.73 -6.03
CA GLU A 226 -11.26 -5.16 -7.37
C GLU A 226 -9.96 -4.43 -7.74
N ILE A 227 -9.45 -3.56 -6.86
CA ILE A 227 -8.21 -2.80 -7.10
C ILE A 227 -7.00 -3.74 -7.18
N ILE A 228 -6.91 -4.75 -6.30
CA ILE A 228 -5.82 -5.72 -6.31
C ILE A 228 -5.82 -6.50 -7.62
N MET A 229 -6.99 -7.01 -8.04
CA MET A 229 -7.12 -7.79 -9.26
C MET A 229 -6.85 -6.96 -10.52
N GLU A 230 -7.38 -5.73 -10.59
CA GLU A 230 -7.14 -4.81 -11.70
C GLU A 230 -5.66 -4.40 -11.80
N GLY A 231 -4.98 -4.17 -10.66
CA GLY A 231 -3.55 -3.91 -10.63
C GLY A 231 -2.73 -5.06 -11.21
N ALA A 232 -3.05 -6.27 -10.77
CA ALA A 232 -2.42 -7.50 -11.25
C ALA A 232 -2.61 -7.67 -12.78
N ARG A 233 -3.82 -7.43 -13.31
CA ARG A 233 -4.15 -7.54 -14.76
C ARG A 233 -3.54 -6.43 -15.61
N SER A 234 -3.53 -5.19 -15.11
CA SER A 234 -3.02 -4.03 -15.84
C SER A 234 -1.49 -3.96 -15.85
N GLY A 235 -0.83 -4.59 -14.87
CA GLY A 235 0.62 -4.58 -14.68
C GLY A 235 1.13 -3.40 -13.84
N MET A 236 0.21 -2.65 -13.22
CA MET A 236 0.49 -1.59 -12.27
C MET A 236 0.71 -2.16 -10.87
N ALA A 237 1.65 -1.59 -10.11
CA ALA A 237 1.88 -2.07 -8.76
C ALA A 237 0.76 -1.63 -7.82
N VAL A 238 0.42 -2.49 -6.86
CA VAL A 238 -0.54 -2.17 -5.79
C VAL A 238 0.15 -2.26 -4.44
N ASN A 239 0.13 -1.14 -3.70
CA ASN A 239 0.49 -1.10 -2.30
C ASN A 239 -0.71 -1.54 -1.46
N ILE A 240 -0.59 -2.73 -0.87
CA ILE A 240 -1.59 -3.33 -0.01
C ILE A 240 -1.21 -2.96 1.40
N LEU A 241 -1.98 -2.03 1.98
CA LEU A 241 -1.60 -1.34 3.20
C LEU A 241 -2.65 -1.57 4.29
N SER A 242 -2.28 -2.31 5.34
CA SER A 242 -3.16 -2.50 6.49
C SER A 242 -3.07 -1.30 7.46
N MET A 243 -4.23 -0.91 7.99
CA MET A 243 -4.42 0.17 8.97
C MET A 243 -4.99 -0.36 10.29
N ALA A 244 -4.54 -1.54 10.73
CA ALA A 244 -4.98 -2.09 12.01
C ALA A 244 -4.66 -1.11 13.16
N MET A 245 -5.61 -0.95 14.07
CA MET A 245 -5.50 -0.05 15.21
C MET A 245 -5.49 -0.86 16.49
N ALA A 246 -4.35 -0.92 17.18
CA ALA A 246 -4.20 -1.64 18.43
C ALA A 246 -5.19 -1.11 19.48
N GLY A 247 -6.03 -2.00 19.99
CA GLY A 247 -7.10 -1.68 20.94
C GLY A 247 -8.34 -1.03 20.32
N GLY A 248 -8.37 -0.86 18.99
CA GLY A 248 -9.51 -0.35 18.23
C GLY A 248 -10.07 -1.41 17.27
N SER A 249 -9.45 -1.53 16.10
CA SER A 249 -9.82 -2.49 15.04
C SER A 249 -9.00 -3.78 15.03
N SER A 250 -8.10 -3.95 16.01
CA SER A 250 -7.27 -5.14 16.21
C SER A 250 -7.06 -5.38 17.72
N PRO A 251 -6.45 -6.50 18.14
CA PRO A 251 -6.11 -6.74 19.55
C PRO A 251 -5.35 -5.57 20.20
N VAL A 252 -5.43 -5.43 21.52
CA VAL A 252 -4.71 -4.34 22.23
C VAL A 252 -3.19 -4.55 22.28
N THR A 253 -2.72 -5.78 22.08
CA THR A 253 -1.30 -6.13 22.13
C THR A 253 -0.64 -5.86 20.78
N LEU A 254 0.55 -5.23 20.79
CA LEU A 254 1.25 -4.88 19.54
C LEU A 254 1.58 -6.11 18.68
N ALA A 255 1.96 -7.22 19.30
CA ALA A 255 2.20 -8.47 18.59
C ALA A 255 0.93 -9.04 17.94
N GLY A 256 -0.22 -8.99 18.64
CA GLY A 256 -1.50 -9.41 18.09
C GLY A 256 -1.96 -8.51 16.93
N THR A 257 -1.79 -7.20 17.07
CA THR A 257 -2.01 -6.24 15.97
C THR A 257 -1.08 -6.51 14.79
N LEU A 258 0.18 -6.87 15.02
CA LEU A 258 1.11 -7.19 13.93
C LEU A 258 0.71 -8.48 13.20
N VAL A 259 0.22 -9.50 13.92
CA VAL A 259 -0.30 -10.73 13.32
C VAL A 259 -1.54 -10.46 12.44
N ASP A 260 -2.47 -9.63 12.93
CA ASP A 260 -3.68 -9.19 12.22
C ASP A 260 -3.32 -8.39 10.95
N HIS A 261 -2.47 -7.38 11.11
CA HIS A 261 -1.89 -6.59 10.01
C HIS A 261 -1.25 -7.49 8.93
N ASN A 262 -0.40 -8.42 9.36
CA ASN A 262 0.33 -9.32 8.46
C ASN A 262 -0.65 -10.28 7.74
N ALA A 263 -1.70 -10.76 8.42
CA ALA A 263 -2.74 -11.58 7.81
C ALA A 263 -3.48 -10.83 6.69
N GLU A 264 -3.85 -9.57 6.92
CA GLU A 264 -4.52 -8.71 5.93
C GLU A 264 -3.66 -8.45 4.70
N VAL A 265 -2.40 -8.04 4.92
CA VAL A 265 -1.48 -7.72 3.82
C VAL A 265 -1.14 -8.99 3.03
N LEU A 266 -0.83 -10.11 3.70
CA LEU A 266 -0.56 -11.38 3.03
C LEU A 266 -1.79 -11.90 2.27
N GLY A 267 -3.00 -11.73 2.82
CA GLY A 267 -4.24 -12.07 2.11
C GLY A 267 -4.40 -11.31 0.80
N GLY A 268 -4.12 -10.01 0.81
CA GLY A 268 -4.12 -9.21 -0.41
C GLY A 268 -3.01 -9.60 -1.38
N ILE A 269 -1.80 -9.91 -0.88
CA ILE A 269 -0.69 -10.41 -1.72
C ILE A 269 -1.08 -11.73 -2.38
N VAL A 270 -1.70 -12.66 -1.64
CA VAL A 270 -2.21 -13.92 -2.21
C VAL A 270 -3.20 -13.62 -3.33
N LEU A 271 -4.22 -12.77 -3.10
CA LEU A 271 -5.18 -12.41 -4.15
C LEU A 271 -4.49 -11.86 -5.40
N SER A 272 -3.49 -10.99 -5.24
CA SER A 272 -2.72 -10.46 -6.36
C SER A 272 -2.02 -11.54 -7.17
N GLN A 273 -1.33 -12.46 -6.48
CA GLN A 273 -0.56 -13.53 -7.14
C GLN A 273 -1.44 -14.64 -7.73
N LEU A 274 -2.63 -14.88 -7.16
CA LEU A 274 -3.65 -15.75 -7.75
C LEU A 274 -4.27 -15.13 -9.01
N THR A 275 -4.41 -13.81 -9.04
CA THR A 275 -4.91 -13.11 -10.23
C THR A 275 -3.90 -13.15 -11.37
N GLN A 276 -2.65 -12.82 -11.08
CA GLN A 276 -1.56 -12.85 -12.05
C GLN A 276 -0.25 -13.14 -11.32
N ARG A 277 0.30 -14.34 -11.52
CA ARG A 277 1.59 -14.71 -10.93
C ARG A 277 2.69 -13.75 -11.36
N GLY A 278 3.46 -13.22 -10.41
CA GLY A 278 4.48 -12.20 -10.64
C GLY A 278 3.94 -10.77 -10.70
N ALA A 279 2.66 -10.55 -10.37
CA ALA A 279 2.10 -9.20 -10.23
C ALA A 279 2.89 -8.38 -9.22
N LYS A 280 3.04 -7.09 -9.50
CA LYS A 280 3.82 -6.16 -8.69
C LYS A 280 2.99 -5.76 -7.46
N VAL A 281 3.50 -6.02 -6.26
CA VAL A 281 2.83 -5.69 -5.00
C VAL A 281 3.80 -5.07 -4.00
N ILE A 282 3.29 -4.23 -3.11
CA ILE A 282 4.03 -3.64 -2.00
C ILE A 282 3.34 -4.02 -0.69
N TYR A 283 4.13 -4.49 0.27
CA TYR A 283 3.72 -4.74 1.64
C TYR A 283 3.72 -3.40 2.40
N GLY A 284 2.53 -2.86 2.69
CA GLY A 284 2.37 -1.53 3.27
C GLY A 284 1.78 -1.54 4.68
N SER A 285 2.04 -0.47 5.44
CA SER A 285 1.43 -0.24 6.76
C SER A 285 1.10 1.22 7.01
N SER A 286 -0.06 1.46 7.61
CA SER A 286 -0.33 2.64 8.45
C SER A 286 -0.92 2.20 9.80
N THR A 287 -0.55 0.99 10.24
CA THR A 287 -1.00 0.38 11.49
C THR A 287 -0.45 1.16 12.69
N THR A 288 -1.31 1.40 13.68
CA THR A 288 -0.97 2.19 14.86
C THR A 288 -1.78 1.77 16.09
N ALA A 289 -1.71 2.51 17.20
CA ALA A 289 -2.55 2.35 18.38
C ALA A 289 -3.65 3.43 18.46
N MET A 290 -4.76 3.06 19.12
CA MET A 290 -5.82 4.00 19.48
C MET A 290 -5.44 4.79 20.73
N ASP A 291 -5.55 6.12 20.69
CA ASP A 291 -5.59 6.93 21.92
C ASP A 291 -6.92 6.68 22.62
N LEU A 292 -6.89 5.93 23.73
CA LEU A 292 -8.08 5.55 24.48
C LEU A 292 -8.83 6.74 25.08
N ARG A 293 -8.17 7.89 25.29
CA ARG A 293 -8.80 9.10 25.84
C ARG A 293 -9.54 9.88 24.75
N LYS A 294 -8.99 9.91 23.53
CA LYS A 294 -9.55 10.66 22.40
C LYS A 294 -10.34 9.79 21.41
N ALA A 295 -10.28 8.47 21.56
CA ALA A 295 -10.80 7.50 20.60
C ALA A 295 -10.33 7.79 19.15
N ALA A 296 -9.04 8.11 19.01
CA ALA A 296 -8.44 8.53 17.73
C ALA A 296 -7.21 7.69 17.38
N ALA A 297 -7.00 7.47 16.08
CA ALA A 297 -5.77 6.86 15.58
C ALA A 297 -4.58 7.80 15.80
N THR A 298 -3.47 7.28 16.32
CA THR A 298 -2.30 8.12 16.67
C THR A 298 -1.05 7.77 15.90
N VAL A 299 -0.69 8.56 14.90
CA VAL A 299 0.53 8.29 14.09
C VAL A 299 1.84 8.73 14.76
N GLY A 300 1.78 9.53 15.83
CA GLY A 300 2.93 10.04 16.58
C GLY A 300 3.21 9.31 17.90
N SER A 301 2.70 8.10 18.08
CA SER A 301 2.83 7.31 19.31
C SER A 301 4.07 6.41 19.30
N PRO A 302 4.61 6.01 20.47
CA PRO A 302 5.69 5.03 20.53
C PRO A 302 5.26 3.66 19.95
N GLU A 303 4.00 3.28 20.10
CA GLU A 303 3.41 2.08 19.50
C GLU A 303 3.53 2.12 17.96
N CYS A 304 3.19 3.26 17.34
CA CYS A 304 3.36 3.46 15.90
C CYS A 304 4.84 3.28 15.48
N ALA A 305 5.79 3.83 16.25
CA ALA A 305 7.21 3.69 15.95
C ALA A 305 7.69 2.23 16.02
N VAL A 306 7.26 1.49 17.04
CA VAL A 306 7.60 0.06 17.21
C VAL A 306 6.97 -0.79 16.10
N ILE A 307 5.70 -0.56 15.79
CA ILE A 307 5.00 -1.27 14.71
C ILE A 307 5.67 -1.01 13.36
N ASN A 308 6.04 0.23 13.03
CA ASN A 308 6.70 0.53 11.76
C ASN A 308 8.08 -0.14 11.65
N ALA A 309 8.85 -0.21 12.74
CA ALA A 309 10.09 -0.97 12.77
C ALA A 309 9.85 -2.49 12.58
N ALA A 310 8.77 -3.02 13.17
CA ALA A 310 8.37 -4.42 13.04
C ALA A 310 7.97 -4.78 11.59
N VAL A 311 7.12 -3.96 10.99
CA VAL A 311 6.63 -4.11 9.62
C VAL A 311 7.80 -4.10 8.64
N ALA A 312 8.78 -3.21 8.81
CA ALA A 312 9.96 -3.20 7.94
C ALA A 312 10.78 -4.50 8.04
N GLN A 313 10.93 -5.08 9.24
CA GLN A 313 11.62 -6.36 9.43
C GLN A 313 10.80 -7.54 8.86
N MET A 314 9.47 -7.55 9.02
CA MET A 314 8.59 -8.57 8.43
C MET A 314 8.59 -8.49 6.90
N ALA A 315 8.49 -7.31 6.31
CA ALA A 315 8.60 -7.14 4.86
C ALA A 315 9.95 -7.67 4.35
N THR A 316 11.05 -7.40 5.06
CA THR A 316 12.38 -7.93 4.72
C THR A 316 12.48 -9.44 4.90
N TYR A 317 11.79 -10.01 5.90
CA TYR A 317 11.74 -11.46 6.14
C TYR A 317 11.16 -12.24 4.94
N TYR A 318 10.27 -11.60 4.17
CA TYR A 318 9.64 -12.19 2.98
C TYR A 318 10.42 -11.99 1.67
N LEU A 319 11.55 -11.28 1.69
CA LEU A 319 12.38 -10.99 0.49
C LEU A 319 13.55 -11.96 0.29
#